data_AF-A0A1B9DX71-F1
#
_entry.id   AF-A0A1B9DX71-F1
#
_cell.length_a   1.000
_cell.length_b   1.000
_cell.length_c   1.000
_cell.angle_alpha   90.00
_cell.angle_beta   90.00
_cell.angle_gamma   90.00
#
_symmetry.space_group_name_H-M   'P 1'
#
loop_
_entity.id
_entity.type
_entity.pdbx_description
1 polymer ?
#
loop_
_entity_poly.entity_id
_entity_poly.type
_entity_poly.pdbx_seq_one_letter_code
_entity_poly.pdbx_strand_id
1 'polypeptide(L)'
;MTLKKIFFFFLILSINQIQSQISGCTDPLSKNYNPLATINDGSCLYSNIKIKPESTQKLSDSLTETSGLIALDNLLWTHNDDTDTTIYGLDTNGKIQKKIKLEKVSNTDWEEISQDSSYLYIGDFGNNYQGNRTDLHILRIEKNSFLANQPVIDTISFSYSDQKDFTVQKPNSTNFDCEAFIVSKDSIYLFSKQWKSNKTDIYTLPKQAGNHIAQLKQTIDTKGLVTAATYLESKKLITLCGYTKLGKPFLYLLYDFKNHDFLSGNKRRINLQFSFHQIEGITTTDGLHYYLTNESLIQKPILNVPQQIHYFDLSSFLDSYLHK
;
A
#
# COMPACT_ATOMS: atom_id res chain seq x y z
N MET A 1 -62.61 -15.88 -55.15
CA MET A 1 -62.57 -14.82 -54.11
C MET A 1 -61.25 -14.98 -53.35
N THR A 2 -60.23 -14.21 -53.71
CA THR A 2 -58.84 -14.34 -53.23
C THR A 2 -58.66 -13.57 -51.93
N LEU A 3 -58.38 -14.27 -50.83
CA LEU A 3 -58.20 -13.69 -49.50
C LEU A 3 -56.76 -13.15 -49.35
N LYS A 4 -56.58 -11.83 -49.42
CA LYS A 4 -55.30 -11.18 -49.12
C LYS A 4 -55.04 -11.27 -47.60
N LYS A 5 -54.07 -12.07 -47.19
CA LYS A 5 -53.54 -12.05 -45.82
C LYS A 5 -52.67 -10.80 -45.63
N ILE A 6 -53.14 -9.86 -44.81
CA ILE A 6 -52.37 -8.70 -44.38
C ILE A 6 -51.51 -9.16 -43.20
N PHE A 7 -50.19 -9.14 -43.37
CA PHE A 7 -49.23 -9.44 -42.31
C PHE A 7 -48.97 -8.14 -41.52
N PHE A 8 -49.43 -8.08 -40.28
CA PHE A 8 -49.17 -6.95 -39.39
C PHE A 8 -47.80 -7.14 -38.74
N PHE A 9 -46.81 -6.37 -39.18
CA PHE A 9 -45.47 -6.38 -38.58
C PHE A 9 -45.51 -5.53 -37.31
N PHE A 10 -45.61 -6.17 -36.14
CA PHE A 10 -45.48 -5.48 -34.85
C PHE A 10 -44.02 -5.07 -34.64
N LEU A 11 -43.73 -3.80 -34.88
CA LEU A 11 -42.43 -3.20 -34.53
C LEU A 11 -42.37 -3.05 -33.00
N ILE A 12 -41.72 -4.00 -32.33
CA ILE A 12 -41.43 -3.90 -30.89
C ILE A 12 -40.32 -2.85 -30.74
N LEU A 13 -40.69 -1.60 -30.44
CA LEU A 13 -39.72 -0.60 -29.96
C LEU A 13 -39.29 -1.01 -28.55
N SER A 14 -38.14 -1.66 -28.45
CA SER A 14 -37.43 -1.83 -27.19
C SER A 14 -36.96 -0.45 -26.71
N ILE A 15 -37.69 0.14 -25.76
CA ILE A 15 -37.28 1.36 -25.06
C ILE A 15 -36.08 0.97 -24.19
N ASN A 16 -34.86 1.20 -24.69
CA ASN A 16 -33.66 1.13 -23.88
C ASN A 16 -33.78 2.24 -22.83
N GLN A 17 -34.05 1.89 -21.57
CA GLN A 17 -33.98 2.85 -20.48
C GLN A 17 -32.52 3.28 -20.33
N ILE A 18 -32.21 4.48 -20.84
CA ILE A 18 -30.93 5.14 -20.57
C ILE A 18 -31.01 5.60 -19.12
N GLN A 19 -30.49 4.79 -18.19
CA GLN A 19 -30.31 5.25 -16.82
C GLN A 19 -29.25 6.36 -16.84
N SER A 20 -29.65 7.56 -16.42
CA SER A 20 -28.72 8.66 -16.23
C SER A 20 -27.67 8.22 -15.20
N GLN A 21 -26.40 8.38 -15.55
CA GLN A 21 -25.33 8.17 -14.60
C GLN A 21 -25.41 9.28 -13.55
N ILE A 22 -25.68 8.91 -12.30
CA ILE A 22 -25.72 9.87 -11.19
C ILE A 22 -24.39 9.77 -10.45
N SER A 23 -23.64 10.87 -10.46
CA SER A 23 -22.39 11.02 -9.73
C SER A 23 -22.68 11.28 -8.26
N GLY A 24 -21.94 10.63 -7.36
CA GLY A 24 -22.02 10.90 -5.93
C GLY A 24 -21.28 9.85 -5.10
N CYS A 25 -21.35 9.98 -3.79
CA CYS A 25 -20.83 8.97 -2.87
C CYS A 25 -21.66 7.68 -2.93
N THR A 26 -21.04 6.57 -3.32
CA THR A 26 -21.66 5.24 -3.48
C THR A 26 -21.51 4.33 -2.25
N ASP A 27 -20.86 4.81 -1.18
CA ASP A 27 -20.59 4.03 0.01
C ASP A 27 -21.64 4.26 1.12
N PRO A 28 -22.43 3.25 1.52
CA PRO A 28 -23.45 3.39 2.56
C PRO A 28 -22.89 3.66 3.97
N LEU A 29 -21.60 3.44 4.21
CA LEU A 29 -20.92 3.78 5.46
C LEU A 29 -20.49 5.25 5.53
N SER A 30 -20.68 6.00 4.45
CA SER A 30 -20.36 7.43 4.37
C SER A 30 -21.48 8.31 4.93
N LYS A 31 -21.10 9.47 5.50
CA LYS A 31 -22.06 10.48 6.00
C LYS A 31 -22.88 11.15 4.90
N ASN A 32 -22.35 11.22 3.69
CA ASN A 32 -22.98 11.83 2.53
C ASN A 32 -23.33 10.81 1.44
N TYR A 33 -23.61 9.55 1.85
CA TYR A 33 -24.08 8.51 0.94
C TYR A 33 -25.27 8.97 0.10
N ASN A 34 -25.19 8.80 -1.21
CA ASN A 34 -26.28 9.06 -2.13
C ASN A 34 -26.80 7.73 -2.69
N PRO A 35 -27.98 7.24 -2.26
CA PRO A 35 -28.53 5.97 -2.74
C PRO A 35 -28.91 5.97 -4.22
N LEU A 36 -28.96 7.14 -4.86
CA LEU A 36 -29.19 7.27 -6.29
C LEU A 36 -27.88 7.29 -7.10
N ALA A 37 -26.72 7.45 -6.46
CA ALA A 37 -25.44 7.52 -7.16
C ALA A 37 -25.08 6.15 -7.75
N THR A 38 -24.87 6.12 -9.07
CA THR A 38 -24.40 4.94 -9.81
C THR A 38 -22.92 5.01 -10.13
N ILE A 39 -22.29 6.18 -9.93
CA ILE A 39 -20.87 6.42 -10.17
C ILE A 39 -20.25 7.10 -8.96
N ASN A 40 -19.21 6.47 -8.42
CA ASN A 40 -18.38 7.09 -7.40
C ASN A 40 -17.58 8.26 -7.99
N ASP A 41 -17.62 9.38 -7.29
CA ASP A 41 -16.86 10.60 -7.59
C ASP A 41 -15.81 10.94 -6.53
N GLY A 42 -15.62 10.03 -5.58
CA GLY A 42 -14.65 10.16 -4.50
C GLY A 42 -15.03 11.21 -3.46
N SER A 43 -16.29 11.68 -3.43
CA SER A 43 -16.76 12.68 -2.46
C SER A 43 -17.13 12.11 -1.08
N CYS A 44 -17.04 10.80 -0.86
CA CYS A 44 -17.47 10.18 0.39
C CYS A 44 -16.73 10.73 1.64
N LEU A 45 -17.50 11.05 2.68
CA LEU A 45 -17.03 11.61 3.95
C LEU A 45 -17.25 10.62 5.10
N TYR A 46 -16.16 10.20 5.73
CA TYR A 46 -16.21 9.23 6.83
C TYR A 46 -16.05 9.89 8.20
N SER A 47 -16.65 9.28 9.21
CA SER A 47 -16.39 9.63 10.62
C SER A 47 -14.95 9.30 11.00
N ASN A 48 -14.39 10.10 11.90
CA ASN A 48 -13.12 9.78 12.53
C ASN A 48 -13.33 8.60 13.49
N ILE A 49 -12.68 7.48 13.20
CA ILE A 49 -12.79 6.26 14.00
C ILE A 49 -11.43 5.83 14.52
N LYS A 50 -11.45 5.02 15.59
CA LYS A 50 -10.28 4.40 16.17
C LYS A 50 -10.57 2.94 16.45
N ILE A 51 -9.69 2.04 16.00
CA ILE A 51 -9.82 0.59 16.19
C ILE A 51 -8.61 0.01 16.91
N LYS A 52 -8.79 -1.13 17.58
CA LYS A 52 -7.72 -1.89 18.25
C LYS A 52 -7.40 -3.16 17.45
N PRO A 53 -6.20 -3.72 17.59
CA PRO A 53 -5.91 -5.04 17.02
C PRO A 53 -6.77 -6.11 17.71
N GLU A 54 -7.10 -7.15 16.97
CA GLU A 54 -7.69 -8.39 17.51
C GLU A 54 -6.63 -9.22 18.24
N SER A 55 -5.39 -9.25 17.73
CA SER A 55 -4.25 -9.86 18.41
C SER A 55 -2.95 -9.12 18.16
N THR A 56 -1.99 -9.28 19.06
CA THR A 56 -0.64 -8.71 18.95
C THR A 56 0.37 -9.69 19.51
N GLN A 57 1.47 -9.91 18.78
CA GLN A 57 2.56 -10.80 19.18
C GLN A 57 3.90 -10.11 19.01
N LYS A 58 4.82 -10.30 19.97
CA LYS A 58 6.19 -9.79 19.84
C LYS A 58 6.93 -10.55 18.73
N LEU A 59 7.63 -9.83 17.86
CA LEU A 59 8.52 -10.44 16.87
C LEU A 59 9.88 -10.79 17.48
N SER A 60 10.65 -11.61 16.77
CA SER A 60 12.02 -11.98 17.15
C SER A 60 12.90 -10.72 17.31
N ASP A 61 13.92 -10.77 18.18
CA ASP A 61 14.94 -9.72 18.28
C ASP A 61 15.85 -9.64 17.04
N SER A 62 15.70 -10.56 16.08
CA SER A 62 16.29 -10.43 14.73
C SER A 62 15.48 -9.52 13.79
N LEU A 63 14.34 -8.97 14.22
CA LEU A 63 13.40 -8.20 13.40
C LEU A 63 13.08 -6.83 14.03
N THR A 64 14.10 -6.17 14.58
CA THR A 64 13.92 -4.92 15.36
C THR A 64 13.42 -3.74 14.54
N GLU A 65 13.60 -3.79 13.22
CA GLU A 65 13.45 -2.67 12.27
C GLU A 65 12.69 -3.15 11.02
N THR A 66 11.64 -3.94 11.24
CA THR A 66 10.84 -4.55 10.17
C THR A 66 10.16 -3.50 9.27
N SER A 67 10.54 -3.38 8.00
CA SER A 67 10.06 -2.29 7.11
C SER A 67 9.23 -2.72 5.87
N GLY A 68 8.65 -3.92 5.89
CA GLY A 68 7.76 -4.35 4.81
C GLY A 68 7.04 -5.65 5.13
N LEU A 69 5.92 -5.94 4.44
CA LEU A 69 5.20 -7.19 4.68
C LEU A 69 4.41 -7.68 3.45
N ILE A 70 4.63 -8.93 3.04
CA ILE A 70 3.77 -9.62 2.05
C ILE A 70 3.30 -10.99 2.53
N ALA A 71 2.12 -11.42 2.12
CA ALA A 71 1.71 -12.82 2.21
C ALA A 71 2.11 -13.60 0.94
N LEU A 72 2.88 -14.67 1.10
CA LEU A 72 3.29 -15.56 0.00
C LEU A 72 3.55 -16.97 0.54
N ASP A 73 3.04 -17.98 -0.16
CA ASP A 73 3.27 -19.40 0.15
C ASP A 73 2.95 -19.75 1.63
N ASN A 74 1.79 -19.27 2.10
CA ASN A 74 1.28 -19.42 3.47
C ASN A 74 2.16 -18.81 4.58
N LEU A 75 3.13 -17.97 4.23
CA LEU A 75 3.97 -17.21 5.15
C LEU A 75 3.79 -15.71 4.96
N LEU A 76 4.09 -14.96 6.02
CA LEU A 76 4.21 -13.50 5.99
C LEU A 76 5.70 -13.15 5.88
N TRP A 77 6.13 -12.59 4.76
CA TRP A 77 7.52 -12.26 4.50
C TRP A 77 7.82 -10.80 4.81
N THR A 78 8.89 -10.56 5.57
CA THR A 78 9.39 -9.24 5.97
C THR A 78 10.92 -9.18 5.85
N HIS A 79 11.48 -7.98 5.97
CA HIS A 79 12.91 -7.68 6.07
C HIS A 79 13.13 -6.53 7.06
N ASN A 80 14.37 -6.38 7.51
CA ASN A 80 14.83 -5.21 8.26
C ASN A 80 15.21 -4.06 7.31
N ASP A 81 15.25 -2.83 7.80
CA ASP A 81 15.51 -1.60 7.05
C ASP A 81 16.99 -1.36 6.72
N ASP A 82 17.95 -1.79 7.54
CA ASP A 82 19.38 -1.54 7.32
C ASP A 82 20.22 -2.83 7.50
N THR A 83 21.32 -2.93 6.74
CA THR A 83 22.44 -3.88 6.88
C THR A 83 22.11 -5.37 6.64
N ASP A 84 20.99 -5.86 7.17
CA ASP A 84 20.53 -7.24 7.00
C ASP A 84 19.94 -7.44 5.60
N THR A 85 20.49 -8.41 4.89
CA THR A 85 20.06 -8.80 3.54
C THR A 85 19.18 -10.05 3.56
N THR A 86 18.68 -10.44 4.73
CA THR A 86 17.85 -11.61 4.94
C THR A 86 16.37 -11.25 4.85
N ILE A 87 15.61 -12.01 4.07
CA ILE A 87 14.15 -11.98 4.06
C ILE A 87 13.64 -13.10 4.95
N TYR A 88 12.73 -12.76 5.86
CA TYR A 88 12.22 -13.63 6.91
C TYR A 88 10.77 -14.01 6.62
N GLY A 89 10.50 -15.31 6.47
CA GLY A 89 9.15 -15.85 6.35
C GLY A 89 8.61 -16.23 7.73
N LEU A 90 7.50 -15.62 8.12
CA LEU A 90 6.85 -15.77 9.42
C LEU A 90 5.55 -16.57 9.30
N ASP A 91 5.17 -17.29 10.34
CA ASP A 91 3.79 -17.72 10.51
C ASP A 91 2.89 -16.54 10.94
N THR A 92 1.58 -16.77 11.01
CA THR A 92 0.60 -15.74 11.40
C THR A 92 0.70 -15.32 12.87
N ASN A 93 1.50 -16.00 13.69
CA ASN A 93 1.83 -15.61 15.06
C ASN A 93 3.16 -14.84 15.15
N GLY A 94 3.79 -14.52 14.01
CA GLY A 94 5.05 -13.79 13.95
C GLY A 94 6.30 -14.62 14.23
N LYS A 95 6.20 -15.96 14.27
CA LYS A 95 7.38 -16.82 14.46
C LYS A 95 8.08 -17.05 13.13
N ILE A 96 9.40 -16.90 13.13
CA ILE A 96 10.24 -17.15 11.95
C ILE A 96 10.19 -18.65 11.60
N GLN A 97 9.74 -18.95 10.39
CA GLN A 97 9.71 -20.29 9.80
C GLN A 97 10.79 -20.48 8.74
N LYS A 98 11.14 -19.41 8.01
CA LYS A 98 12.13 -19.46 6.92
C LYS A 98 12.98 -18.20 6.90
N LYS A 99 14.22 -18.33 6.44
CA LYS A 99 15.16 -17.24 6.19
C LYS A 99 15.79 -17.44 4.83
N ILE A 100 15.77 -16.41 3.99
CA ILE A 100 16.42 -16.42 2.67
C ILE A 100 17.33 -15.20 2.60
N LYS A 101 18.63 -15.44 2.51
CA LYS A 101 19.61 -14.36 2.37
C LYS A 101 19.75 -13.99 0.90
N LEU A 102 19.66 -12.69 0.59
CA LEU A 102 19.92 -12.16 -0.73
C LEU A 102 21.43 -11.91 -0.85
N GLU A 103 22.12 -12.78 -1.58
CA GLU A 103 23.56 -12.63 -1.80
C GLU A 103 23.84 -11.57 -2.87
N LYS A 104 24.98 -10.87 -2.75
CA LYS A 104 25.48 -9.86 -3.71
C LYS A 104 24.59 -8.61 -3.85
N VAL A 105 23.75 -8.34 -2.86
CA VAL A 105 23.07 -7.05 -2.69
C VAL A 105 23.55 -6.41 -1.39
N SER A 106 23.38 -5.10 -1.29
CA SER A 106 23.53 -4.35 -0.05
C SER A 106 22.15 -3.87 0.39
N ASN A 107 21.97 -3.81 1.71
CA ASN A 107 20.85 -3.10 2.31
C ASN A 107 21.38 -1.76 2.83
N THR A 108 21.03 -0.67 2.14
CA THR A 108 21.40 0.69 2.55
C THR A 108 20.29 1.37 3.34
N ASP A 109 19.05 1.22 2.85
CA ASP A 109 17.83 1.78 3.42
C ASP A 109 16.66 1.05 2.74
N TRP A 110 16.52 -0.25 3.07
CA TRP A 110 15.49 -1.12 2.52
C TRP A 110 14.13 -0.80 3.09
N GLU A 111 13.20 -0.55 2.20
CA GLU A 111 11.86 -0.14 2.51
C GLU A 111 10.90 -0.93 1.62
N GLU A 112 9.76 -1.32 2.19
CA GLU A 112 8.67 -2.03 1.53
C GLU A 112 9.03 -3.28 0.71
N ILE A 113 8.18 -4.29 0.82
CA ILE A 113 8.22 -5.45 -0.06
C ILE A 113 6.86 -5.59 -0.75
N SER A 114 6.90 -5.77 -2.07
CA SER A 114 5.69 -5.98 -2.86
C SER A 114 5.89 -7.12 -3.86
N GLN A 115 4.84 -7.50 -4.58
CA GLN A 115 4.88 -8.64 -5.49
C GLN A 115 3.88 -8.54 -6.63
N ASP A 116 4.20 -9.20 -7.74
CA ASP A 116 3.23 -9.56 -8.77
C ASP A 116 3.22 -11.08 -9.00
N SER A 117 2.69 -11.58 -10.13
CA SER A 117 2.67 -13.03 -10.40
C SER A 117 4.06 -13.65 -10.52
N SER A 118 5.08 -12.88 -10.92
CA SER A 118 6.35 -13.40 -11.40
C SER A 118 7.53 -12.95 -10.54
N TYR A 119 7.42 -11.83 -9.84
CA TYR A 119 8.52 -11.23 -9.10
C TYR A 119 8.11 -10.79 -7.69
N LEU A 120 9.10 -10.75 -6.81
CA LEU A 120 9.11 -9.94 -5.59
C LEU A 120 9.90 -8.66 -5.86
N TYR A 121 9.55 -7.60 -5.15
CA TYR A 121 10.14 -6.29 -5.27
C TYR A 121 10.49 -5.79 -3.87
N ILE A 122 11.70 -5.29 -3.66
CA ILE A 122 12.14 -4.67 -2.40
C ILE A 122 12.72 -3.31 -2.73
N GLY A 123 12.26 -2.26 -2.07
CA GLY A 123 12.83 -0.93 -2.22
C GLY A 123 14.15 -0.80 -1.49
N ASP A 124 15.15 -0.18 -2.11
CA ASP A 124 16.30 0.43 -1.42
C ASP A 124 16.29 1.91 -1.81
N PHE A 125 15.46 2.67 -1.09
CA PHE A 125 15.08 4.01 -1.51
C PHE A 125 14.71 4.96 -0.37
N GLY A 126 14.86 4.54 0.89
CA GLY A 126 14.74 5.45 2.03
C GLY A 126 15.73 6.59 1.88
N ASN A 127 15.34 7.80 2.29
CA ASN A 127 16.09 9.04 2.06
C ASN A 127 15.85 10.07 3.17
N ASN A 128 15.48 9.62 4.37
CA ASN A 128 15.09 10.47 5.48
C ASN A 128 16.28 11.22 6.12
N TYR A 129 17.50 10.68 6.07
CA TYR A 129 18.66 11.18 6.81
C TYR A 129 19.22 12.50 6.24
N GLN A 130 19.46 12.58 4.93
CA GLN A 130 20.01 13.78 4.27
C GLN A 130 19.17 14.28 3.10
N GLY A 131 18.17 13.51 2.63
CA GLY A 131 17.29 13.91 1.54
C GLY A 131 17.98 14.12 0.19
N ASN A 132 19.16 13.52 0.00
CA ASN A 132 20.05 13.77 -1.14
C ASN A 132 20.53 12.48 -1.84
N ARG A 133 19.95 11.31 -1.54
CA ARG A 133 20.27 10.08 -2.28
C ARG A 133 19.98 10.22 -3.77
N THR A 134 20.87 9.68 -4.59
CA THR A 134 20.81 9.70 -6.07
C THR A 134 20.84 8.30 -6.68
N ASP A 135 20.79 7.27 -5.83
CA ASP A 135 20.98 5.86 -6.12
C ASP A 135 19.74 5.02 -5.75
N LEU A 136 18.57 5.67 -5.68
CA LEU A 136 17.30 5.03 -5.33
C LEU A 136 16.99 3.91 -6.32
N HIS A 137 16.64 2.74 -5.79
CA HIS A 137 16.34 1.58 -6.63
C HIS A 137 15.39 0.59 -5.97
N ILE A 138 14.93 -0.37 -6.77
CA ILE A 138 14.10 -1.49 -6.36
C ILE A 138 14.79 -2.76 -6.84
N LEU A 139 15.06 -3.67 -5.92
CA LEU A 139 15.48 -5.04 -6.23
C LEU A 139 14.28 -5.80 -6.76
N ARG A 140 14.40 -6.40 -7.94
CA ARG A 140 13.37 -7.26 -8.52
C ARG A 140 13.88 -8.69 -8.56
N ILE A 141 13.21 -9.56 -7.83
CA ILE A 141 13.63 -10.92 -7.52
C ILE A 141 12.68 -11.90 -8.21
N GLU A 142 13.19 -12.78 -9.07
CA GLU A 142 12.36 -13.78 -9.73
C GLU A 142 11.77 -14.75 -8.70
N LYS A 143 10.44 -14.87 -8.68
CA LYS A 143 9.71 -15.48 -7.56
C LYS A 143 10.01 -16.97 -7.42
N ASN A 144 10.12 -17.72 -8.52
CA ASN A 144 10.41 -19.16 -8.43
C ASN A 144 11.81 -19.42 -7.88
N SER A 145 12.79 -18.60 -8.26
CA SER A 145 14.17 -18.65 -7.80
C SER A 145 14.27 -18.30 -6.31
N PHE A 146 13.49 -17.31 -5.85
CA PHE A 146 13.34 -17.00 -4.44
C PHE A 146 12.79 -18.19 -3.66
N LEU A 147 11.69 -18.80 -4.11
CA LEU A 147 11.09 -19.95 -3.45
C LEU A 147 12.02 -21.18 -3.45
N ALA A 148 12.82 -21.34 -4.50
CA ALA A 148 13.88 -22.36 -4.63
C ALA A 148 15.16 -22.03 -3.84
N ASN A 149 15.19 -20.94 -3.06
CA ASN A 149 16.33 -20.49 -2.26
C ASN A 149 17.61 -20.23 -3.08
N GLN A 150 17.44 -19.76 -4.33
CA GLN A 150 18.51 -19.31 -5.22
C GLN A 150 18.09 -18.02 -5.93
N PRO A 151 17.91 -16.90 -5.21
CA PRO A 151 17.32 -15.68 -5.77
C PRO A 151 18.09 -15.15 -6.98
N VAL A 152 17.39 -14.97 -8.09
CA VAL A 152 17.86 -14.25 -9.27
C VAL A 152 17.33 -12.84 -9.19
N ILE A 153 18.24 -11.87 -9.13
CA ILE A 153 17.93 -10.47 -8.81
C ILE A 153 18.42 -9.58 -9.95
N ASP A 154 17.56 -8.66 -10.40
CA ASP A 154 17.94 -7.48 -11.17
C ASP A 154 17.38 -6.22 -10.50
N THR A 155 17.59 -5.05 -11.12
CA THR A 155 17.34 -3.76 -10.47
C THR A 155 16.57 -2.79 -11.35
N ILE A 156 15.64 -2.07 -10.73
CA ILE A 156 14.91 -0.94 -11.30
C ILE A 156 15.38 0.31 -10.56
N SER A 157 16.26 1.10 -11.17
CA SER A 157 16.75 2.35 -10.59
C SER A 157 15.88 3.52 -11.03
N PHE A 158 15.72 4.53 -10.17
CA PHE A 158 14.91 5.68 -10.52
C PHE A 158 15.37 6.99 -9.87
N SER A 159 14.95 8.09 -10.48
CA SER A 159 14.93 9.42 -9.88
C SER A 159 13.54 10.03 -9.96
N TYR A 160 13.22 10.93 -9.05
CA TYR A 160 11.94 11.65 -9.10
C TYR A 160 11.93 12.70 -10.20
N SER A 161 10.81 12.82 -10.92
CA SER A 161 10.64 13.78 -12.02
C SER A 161 10.84 15.25 -11.59
N ASP A 162 10.67 15.55 -10.32
CA ASP A 162 10.61 16.91 -9.76
C ASP A 162 11.61 17.17 -8.62
N GLN A 163 12.44 16.20 -8.22
CA GLN A 163 13.55 16.44 -7.30
C GLN A 163 14.75 17.05 -8.04
N LYS A 164 14.94 18.36 -7.87
CA LYS A 164 16.04 19.11 -8.52
C LYS A 164 17.14 19.53 -7.55
N ASP A 165 16.85 19.50 -6.25
CA ASP A 165 17.75 19.93 -5.19
C ASP A 165 18.18 18.72 -4.36
N PHE A 166 19.49 18.49 -4.31
CA PHE A 166 20.17 17.44 -3.55
C PHE A 166 21.13 18.03 -2.52
N THR A 167 20.92 19.29 -2.13
CA THR A 167 21.64 19.85 -0.98
C THR A 167 21.33 19.04 0.27
N VAL A 168 22.35 18.82 1.11
CA VAL A 168 22.20 18.07 2.36
C VAL A 168 21.20 18.76 3.25
N GLN A 169 20.16 18.03 3.64
CA GLN A 169 19.13 18.49 4.56
C GLN A 169 19.34 17.91 5.95
N LYS A 170 18.61 18.44 6.94
CA LYS A 170 18.56 17.82 8.27
C LYS A 170 17.78 16.50 8.19
N PRO A 171 18.06 15.53 9.07
CA PRO A 171 17.26 14.31 9.17
C PRO A 171 15.77 14.64 9.32
N ASN A 172 14.93 13.81 8.71
CA ASN A 172 13.48 13.88 8.81
C ASN A 172 12.92 15.24 8.35
N SER A 173 13.46 15.77 7.25
CA SER A 173 13.04 17.06 6.69
C SER A 173 12.86 17.08 5.17
N THR A 174 13.11 15.98 4.46
CA THR A 174 12.84 15.89 3.02
C THR A 174 11.37 15.51 2.74
N ASN A 175 10.91 15.78 1.52
CA ASN A 175 9.66 15.21 0.98
C ASN A 175 9.93 14.12 -0.07
N PHE A 176 11.20 13.86 -0.40
CA PHE A 176 11.65 12.85 -1.36
C PHE A 176 12.18 11.61 -0.66
N ASP A 177 11.63 11.33 0.52
CA ASP A 177 11.77 10.07 1.22
C ASP A 177 10.73 9.10 0.67
N CYS A 178 11.15 7.94 0.19
CA CYS A 178 10.25 6.90 -0.32
C CYS A 178 10.19 5.82 0.74
N GLU A 179 8.99 5.38 1.13
CA GLU A 179 8.90 4.26 2.08
C GLU A 179 7.87 3.20 1.68
N ALA A 180 6.86 3.55 0.87
CA ALA A 180 5.88 2.58 0.42
C ALA A 180 5.79 2.51 -1.11
N PHE A 181 5.43 1.35 -1.65
CA PHE A 181 5.04 1.19 -3.04
C PHE A 181 4.08 0.02 -3.24
N ILE A 182 3.38 0.05 -4.38
CA ILE A 182 2.55 -1.06 -4.85
C ILE A 182 2.94 -1.43 -6.27
N VAL A 183 2.69 -2.68 -6.63
CA VAL A 183 2.94 -3.22 -7.96
C VAL A 183 1.60 -3.55 -8.60
N SER A 184 1.28 -2.88 -9.72
CA SER A 184 0.14 -3.25 -10.59
C SER A 184 0.60 -4.19 -11.70
N LYS A 185 -0.31 -4.63 -12.57
CA LYS A 185 0.04 -5.39 -13.78
C LYS A 185 1.05 -4.67 -14.68
N ASP A 186 0.96 -3.35 -14.80
CA ASP A 186 1.70 -2.54 -15.78
C ASP A 186 2.82 -1.69 -15.17
N SER A 187 2.70 -1.24 -13.92
CA SER A 187 3.58 -0.22 -13.33
C SER A 187 3.84 -0.45 -11.84
N ILE A 188 4.86 0.22 -11.33
CA ILE A 188 5.04 0.45 -9.89
C ILE A 188 4.48 1.83 -9.56
N TYR A 189 3.82 1.95 -8.42
CA TYR A 189 3.40 3.22 -7.85
C TYR A 189 4.09 3.41 -6.50
N LEU A 190 4.90 4.47 -6.39
CA LEU A 190 5.64 4.83 -5.18
C LEU A 190 4.84 5.85 -4.37
N PHE A 191 4.96 5.79 -3.06
CA PHE A 191 4.34 6.71 -2.11
C PHE A 191 5.44 7.34 -1.24
N SER A 192 5.60 8.66 -1.35
CA SER A 192 6.59 9.37 -0.54
C SER A 192 6.14 9.57 0.92
N LYS A 193 7.10 9.54 1.84
CA LYS A 193 6.96 9.91 3.24
C LYS A 193 7.33 11.38 3.43
N GLN A 194 6.36 12.27 3.33
CA GLN A 194 6.68 13.70 3.32
C GLN A 194 6.83 14.29 4.72
N TRP A 195 8.07 14.39 5.20
CA TRP A 195 8.37 14.93 6.53
C TRP A 195 8.00 16.40 6.69
N LYS A 196 8.00 17.24 5.65
CA LYS A 196 7.59 18.65 5.78
C LYS A 196 6.08 18.81 5.77
N SER A 197 5.39 18.13 4.86
CA SER A 197 3.98 18.39 4.56
C SER A 197 3.00 17.42 5.26
N ASN A 198 3.47 16.25 5.73
CA ASN A 198 2.64 15.13 6.20
C ASN A 198 1.64 14.62 5.15
N LYS A 199 2.05 14.66 3.89
CA LYS A 199 1.33 14.14 2.73
C LYS A 199 2.06 12.93 2.16
N THR A 200 1.51 12.35 1.10
CA THR A 200 2.24 11.43 0.23
C THR A 200 2.03 11.83 -1.22
N ASP A 201 3.12 11.84 -1.99
CA ASP A 201 3.05 11.97 -3.44
C ASP A 201 3.08 10.57 -4.03
N ILE A 202 2.22 10.35 -5.02
CA ILE A 202 2.15 9.12 -5.79
C ILE A 202 2.97 9.33 -7.06
N TYR A 203 4.06 8.59 -7.19
CA TYR A 203 4.83 8.52 -8.42
C TYR A 203 4.58 7.22 -9.15
N THR A 204 4.84 7.17 -10.45
CA THR A 204 4.78 5.92 -11.21
C THR A 204 6.01 5.72 -12.09
N LEU A 205 6.40 4.46 -12.25
CA LEU A 205 7.47 4.03 -13.14
C LEU A 205 7.19 2.63 -13.72
N PRO A 206 7.81 2.28 -14.85
CA PRO A 206 7.73 0.94 -15.41
C PRO A 206 8.36 -0.12 -14.50
N LYS A 207 7.91 -1.37 -14.61
CA LYS A 207 8.40 -2.50 -13.78
C LYS A 207 9.61 -3.24 -14.37
N GLN A 208 10.14 -2.75 -15.49
CA GLN A 208 11.28 -3.36 -16.17
C GLN A 208 12.60 -2.90 -15.54
N ALA A 209 13.55 -3.81 -15.41
CA ALA A 209 14.91 -3.46 -14.99
C ALA A 209 15.51 -2.36 -15.87
N GLY A 210 16.32 -1.48 -15.26
CA GLY A 210 16.92 -0.33 -15.92
C GLY A 210 16.71 0.98 -15.15
N ASN A 211 17.05 2.09 -15.80
CA ASN A 211 16.96 3.42 -15.23
C ASN A 211 15.69 4.12 -15.70
N HIS A 212 14.91 4.65 -14.77
CA HIS A 212 13.64 5.32 -15.04
C HIS A 212 13.53 6.68 -14.35
N ILE A 213 12.60 7.50 -14.81
CA ILE A 213 12.19 8.71 -14.11
C ILE A 213 10.79 8.47 -13.56
N ALA A 214 10.65 8.43 -12.24
CA ALA A 214 9.38 8.27 -11.56
C ALA A 214 8.54 9.54 -11.77
N GLN A 215 7.40 9.40 -12.43
CA GLN A 215 6.54 10.52 -12.81
C GLN A 215 5.52 10.83 -11.71
N LEU A 216 5.50 12.07 -11.21
CA LEU A 216 4.47 12.51 -10.27
C LEU A 216 3.08 12.38 -10.89
N LYS A 217 2.16 11.71 -10.18
CA LYS A 217 0.77 11.54 -10.61
C LYS A 217 -0.19 12.35 -9.77
N GLN A 218 -0.14 12.18 -8.45
CA GLN A 218 -1.13 12.71 -7.53
C GLN A 218 -0.49 12.98 -6.17
N THR A 219 -1.13 13.82 -5.36
CA THR A 219 -0.75 14.07 -3.97
C THR A 219 -1.96 13.76 -3.08
N ILE A 220 -1.75 13.04 -1.98
CA ILE A 220 -2.77 12.75 -0.98
C ILE A 220 -2.41 13.46 0.33
N ASP A 221 -3.36 14.25 0.87
CA ASP A 221 -3.26 14.76 2.23
C ASP A 221 -3.66 13.67 3.25
N THR A 222 -2.71 12.80 3.55
CA THR A 222 -2.84 11.69 4.52
C THR A 222 -2.86 12.17 5.97
N LYS A 223 -2.41 13.41 6.23
CA LYS A 223 -2.24 13.99 7.56
C LYS A 223 -1.33 13.13 8.45
N GLY A 224 -0.30 12.55 7.84
CA GLY A 224 0.65 11.65 8.47
C GLY A 224 1.72 11.15 7.50
N LEU A 225 2.74 10.52 8.05
CA LEU A 225 3.84 9.89 7.32
C LEU A 225 3.36 8.50 6.88
N VAL A 226 3.38 8.25 5.57
CA VAL A 226 3.08 6.93 4.99
C VAL A 226 4.36 6.11 4.97
N THR A 227 4.23 4.82 5.27
CA THR A 227 5.37 3.94 5.51
C THR A 227 5.27 2.62 4.78
N ALA A 228 4.08 2.03 4.69
CA ALA A 228 3.86 0.84 3.87
C ALA A 228 2.49 0.84 3.19
N ALA A 229 2.35 0.00 2.18
CA ALA A 229 1.18 -0.13 1.33
C ALA A 229 0.95 -1.59 0.92
N THR A 230 -0.32 -1.99 0.87
CA THR A 230 -0.73 -3.25 0.25
C THR A 230 -1.82 -3.02 -0.78
N TYR A 231 -1.79 -3.78 -1.88
CA TYR A 231 -2.68 -3.61 -3.02
C TYR A 231 -3.32 -4.91 -3.47
N LEU A 232 -4.65 -4.92 -3.49
CA LEU A 232 -5.44 -5.96 -4.14
C LEU A 232 -6.03 -5.41 -5.44
N GLU A 233 -5.27 -5.54 -6.53
CA GLU A 233 -5.60 -4.95 -7.83
C GLU A 233 -6.97 -5.40 -8.37
N SER A 234 -7.29 -6.69 -8.29
CA SER A 234 -8.59 -7.22 -8.72
C SER A 234 -9.77 -6.63 -7.95
N LYS A 235 -9.53 -6.18 -6.72
CA LYS A 235 -10.50 -5.57 -5.82
C LYS A 235 -10.42 -4.05 -5.83
N LYS A 236 -9.50 -3.45 -6.60
CA LYS A 236 -9.25 -2.00 -6.62
C LYS A 236 -9.18 -1.40 -5.21
N LEU A 237 -8.39 -2.05 -4.35
CA LEU A 237 -8.27 -1.71 -2.94
C LEU A 237 -6.79 -1.55 -2.59
N ILE A 238 -6.40 -0.34 -2.22
CA ILE A 238 -5.10 -0.04 -1.63
C ILE A 238 -5.34 0.31 -0.16
N THR A 239 -4.52 -0.27 0.70
CA THR A 239 -4.45 0.13 2.11
C THR A 239 -3.04 0.61 2.39
N LEU A 240 -2.92 1.89 2.74
CA LEU A 240 -1.68 2.46 3.27
C LEU A 240 -1.70 2.36 4.79
N CYS A 241 -0.55 2.16 5.41
CA CYS A 241 -0.35 2.45 6.83
C CYS A 241 0.68 3.56 7.01
N GLY A 242 0.76 4.03 8.25
CA GLY A 242 1.65 5.11 8.62
C GLY A 242 1.35 5.64 10.00
N TYR A 243 2.02 6.74 10.36
CA TYR A 243 1.82 7.40 11.64
C TYR A 243 1.97 8.92 11.56
N THR A 244 1.32 9.63 12.47
CA THR A 244 1.53 11.07 12.62
C THR A 244 2.89 11.35 13.29
N LYS A 245 3.44 12.56 13.15
CA LYS A 245 4.66 12.99 13.87
C LYS A 245 4.62 12.84 15.40
N LEU A 246 3.43 12.65 15.98
CA LEU A 246 3.24 12.35 17.40
C LEU A 246 3.24 10.83 17.70
N GLY A 247 3.63 9.99 16.73
CA GLY A 247 3.63 8.54 16.85
C GLY A 247 2.23 7.92 16.91
N LYS A 248 1.20 8.56 16.33
CA LYS A 248 -0.16 7.98 16.28
C LYS A 248 -0.39 7.26 14.95
N PRO A 249 -0.46 5.92 14.93
CA PRO A 249 -0.62 5.18 13.69
C PRO A 249 -2.04 5.22 13.12
N PHE A 250 -2.13 5.04 11.81
CA PHE A 250 -3.37 5.04 11.04
C PHE A 250 -3.29 4.08 9.85
N LEU A 251 -4.46 3.69 9.36
CA LEU A 251 -4.67 3.14 8.04
C LEU A 251 -5.33 4.19 7.15
N TYR A 252 -5.01 4.18 5.86
CA TYR A 252 -5.65 4.99 4.83
C TYR A 252 -6.09 4.09 3.67
N LEU A 253 -7.40 3.90 3.56
CA LEU A 253 -8.03 3.06 2.55
C LEU A 253 -8.32 3.89 1.30
N LEU A 254 -7.94 3.37 0.14
CA LEU A 254 -8.31 3.87 -1.18
C LEU A 254 -9.02 2.72 -1.91
N TYR A 255 -10.30 2.89 -2.26
CA TYR A 255 -11.08 1.83 -2.89
C TYR A 255 -12.17 2.35 -3.82
N ASP A 256 -12.73 1.48 -4.66
CA ASP A 256 -13.77 1.86 -5.64
C ASP A 256 -13.32 2.96 -6.62
N PHE A 257 -12.02 3.01 -6.91
CA PHE A 257 -11.45 3.96 -7.85
C PHE A 257 -11.53 3.49 -9.31
N LYS A 258 -11.36 4.41 -10.25
CA LYS A 258 -11.38 4.16 -11.69
C LYS A 258 -9.95 3.97 -12.20
N ASN A 259 -9.69 2.80 -12.77
CA ASN A 259 -8.37 2.44 -13.31
C ASN A 259 -7.26 2.65 -12.25
N HIS A 260 -6.27 3.49 -12.55
CA HIS A 260 -5.20 3.87 -11.62
C HIS A 260 -5.30 5.33 -11.13
N ASP A 261 -6.49 5.94 -11.24
CA ASP A 261 -6.78 7.22 -10.57
C ASP A 261 -7.27 6.94 -9.14
N PHE A 262 -6.33 6.73 -8.22
CA PHE A 262 -6.63 6.28 -6.86
C PHE A 262 -7.45 7.28 -6.03
N LEU A 263 -7.53 8.55 -6.46
CA LEU A 263 -8.34 9.58 -5.81
C LEU A 263 -9.78 9.65 -6.33
N SER A 264 -10.12 9.00 -7.44
CA SER A 264 -11.48 8.98 -7.99
C SER A 264 -12.48 8.15 -7.18
N GLY A 265 -12.00 7.32 -6.24
CA GLY A 265 -12.81 6.47 -5.38
C GLY A 265 -12.88 6.93 -3.93
N ASN A 266 -13.30 6.03 -3.06
CA ASN A 266 -13.41 6.25 -1.62
C ASN A 266 -12.04 6.41 -0.96
N LYS A 267 -11.95 7.38 -0.04
CA LYS A 267 -10.76 7.70 0.74
C LYS A 267 -11.12 7.69 2.21
N ARG A 268 -10.64 6.71 2.97
CA ARG A 268 -11.06 6.51 4.37
C ARG A 268 -9.86 6.35 5.28
N ARG A 269 -9.71 7.27 6.24
CA ARG A 269 -8.70 7.20 7.28
C ARG A 269 -9.26 6.53 8.54
N ILE A 270 -8.51 5.60 9.11
CA ILE A 270 -8.85 4.86 10.33
C ILE A 270 -7.68 5.00 11.29
N ASN A 271 -7.88 5.52 12.49
CA ASN A 271 -6.78 5.57 13.47
C ASN A 271 -6.67 4.23 14.19
N LEU A 272 -5.45 3.86 14.60
CA LEU A 272 -5.22 2.68 15.42
C LEU A 272 -5.08 3.08 16.89
N GLN A 273 -5.54 2.23 17.80
CA GLN A 273 -5.48 2.44 19.24
C GLN A 273 -4.11 2.07 19.81
N PHE A 274 -3.07 2.65 19.21
CA PHE A 274 -1.70 2.59 19.68
C PHE A 274 -1.18 4.01 19.93
N SER A 275 -0.10 4.08 20.71
CA SER A 275 0.69 5.29 20.89
C SER A 275 2.16 4.92 20.65
N PHE A 276 2.86 5.77 19.90
CA PHE A 276 4.29 5.63 19.59
C PHE A 276 4.68 4.36 18.83
N HIS A 277 3.73 3.71 18.15
CA HIS A 277 4.04 2.58 17.27
C HIS A 277 4.32 3.13 15.86
N GLN A 278 5.54 2.92 15.40
CA GLN A 278 5.94 3.10 14.01
C GLN A 278 5.52 1.85 13.25
N ILE A 279 4.32 1.88 12.66
CA ILE A 279 3.87 0.78 11.78
C ILE A 279 4.60 0.98 10.45
N GLU A 280 5.39 -0.01 10.05
CA GLU A 280 6.26 0.05 8.86
C GLU A 280 6.00 -1.13 7.90
N GLY A 281 5.07 -2.04 8.22
CA GLY A 281 4.68 -3.13 7.31
C GLY A 281 3.19 -3.45 7.36
N ILE A 282 2.60 -3.78 6.22
CA ILE A 282 1.18 -4.14 6.10
C ILE A 282 0.92 -5.16 4.98
N THR A 283 0.10 -6.16 5.25
CA THR A 283 -0.35 -7.09 4.20
C THR A 283 -1.75 -7.64 4.44
N THR A 284 -2.37 -8.11 3.36
CA THR A 284 -3.65 -8.82 3.36
C THR A 284 -3.74 -9.72 2.14
N THR A 285 -4.51 -10.81 2.24
CA THR A 285 -4.84 -11.68 1.10
C THR A 285 -6.27 -11.49 0.62
N ASP A 286 -7.15 -10.93 1.46
CA ASP A 286 -8.58 -10.84 1.19
C ASP A 286 -9.15 -9.42 1.29
N GLY A 287 -8.41 -8.45 1.82
CA GLY A 287 -8.86 -7.07 1.95
C GLY A 287 -9.78 -6.84 3.15
N LEU A 288 -9.96 -7.84 4.02
CA LEU A 288 -10.73 -7.75 5.26
C LEU A 288 -9.82 -7.97 6.46
N HIS A 289 -8.93 -8.94 6.38
CA HIS A 289 -8.03 -9.33 7.46
C HIS A 289 -6.61 -8.87 7.14
N TYR A 290 -6.03 -8.09 8.05
CA TYR A 290 -4.75 -7.44 7.84
C TYR A 290 -3.75 -7.84 8.91
N TYR A 291 -2.51 -8.06 8.48
CA TYR A 291 -1.35 -8.13 9.35
C TYR A 291 -0.55 -6.85 9.21
N LEU A 292 -0.18 -6.26 10.35
CA LEU A 292 0.66 -5.07 10.42
C LEU A 292 1.89 -5.37 11.28
N THR A 293 3.04 -4.78 10.97
CA THR A 293 4.24 -4.86 11.81
C THR A 293 4.71 -3.49 12.25
N ASN A 294 5.32 -3.42 13.42
CA ASN A 294 5.94 -2.21 13.94
C ASN A 294 7.40 -2.46 14.36
N GLU A 295 8.20 -1.41 14.28
CA GLU A 295 9.58 -1.42 14.76
C GLU A 295 9.69 -1.28 16.27
N SER A 296 10.86 -1.65 16.79
CA SER A 296 11.24 -1.38 18.16
C SER A 296 11.61 0.09 18.35
N LEU A 297 10.87 0.79 19.22
CA LEU A 297 11.17 2.16 19.62
C LEU A 297 11.49 2.23 21.13
N ILE A 298 12.76 2.48 21.44
CA ILE A 298 13.26 2.57 22.82
C ILE A 298 13.83 3.97 23.09
N GLN A 299 13.21 4.71 24.01
CA GLN A 299 13.75 5.97 24.55
C GLN A 299 13.75 5.89 26.08
N LYS A 300 14.87 5.45 26.66
CA LYS A 300 14.99 5.24 28.11
C LYS A 300 14.92 6.56 28.88
N PRO A 301 14.25 6.61 30.05
CA PRO A 301 13.49 5.53 30.71
C PRO A 301 11.99 5.49 30.34
N ILE A 302 11.53 6.32 29.41
CA ILE A 302 10.11 6.72 29.29
C ILE A 302 9.34 5.85 28.28
N LEU A 303 10.00 5.37 27.22
CA LEU A 303 9.36 4.66 26.12
C LEU A 303 10.08 3.36 25.80
N ASN A 304 9.31 2.29 25.70
CA ASN A 304 9.78 0.98 25.26
C ASN A 304 8.62 0.28 24.52
N VAL A 305 8.60 0.45 23.21
CA VAL A 305 7.69 -0.25 22.29
C VAL A 305 8.53 -1.32 21.61
N PRO A 306 8.31 -2.62 21.87
CA PRO A 306 9.03 -3.67 21.15
C PRO A 306 8.52 -3.78 19.71
N GLN A 307 9.28 -4.46 18.87
CA GLN A 307 8.84 -4.91 17.56
C GLN A 307 7.73 -5.97 17.68
N GLN A 308 6.62 -5.78 16.97
CA GLN A 308 5.45 -6.65 17.06
C GLN A 308 4.78 -6.85 15.70
N ILE A 309 3.96 -7.89 15.62
CA ILE A 309 2.97 -8.11 14.58
C ILE A 309 1.58 -7.99 15.19
N HIS A 310 0.67 -7.36 14.46
CA HIS A 310 -0.71 -7.10 14.85
C HIS A 310 -1.66 -7.66 13.81
N TYR A 311 -2.79 -8.19 14.26
CA TYR A 311 -3.88 -8.66 13.41
C TYR A 311 -5.09 -7.73 13.56
N PHE A 312 -5.66 -7.30 12.44
CA PHE A 312 -6.83 -6.44 12.39
C PHE A 312 -7.91 -7.02 11.48
N ASP A 313 -9.16 -6.89 11.90
CA ASP A 313 -10.35 -7.17 11.09
C ASP A 313 -11.02 -5.85 10.67
N LEU A 314 -11.05 -5.61 9.36
CA LEU A 314 -11.67 -4.44 8.73
C LEU A 314 -13.02 -4.74 8.08
N SER A 315 -13.64 -5.89 8.40
CA SER A 315 -14.93 -6.29 7.83
C SER A 315 -16.01 -5.24 8.00
N SER A 316 -16.05 -4.57 9.16
CA SER A 316 -16.99 -3.46 9.42
C SER A 316 -16.82 -2.24 8.48
N PHE A 317 -15.77 -2.19 7.69
CA PHE A 317 -15.44 -1.08 6.78
C PHE A 317 -15.45 -1.47 5.30
N LEU A 318 -15.12 -2.72 4.98
CA LEU A 318 -14.84 -3.15 3.61
C LEU A 318 -15.71 -4.32 3.13
N ASP A 319 -16.42 -5.02 4.02
CA ASP A 319 -17.24 -6.18 3.66
C ASP A 319 -18.32 -5.82 2.62
N SER A 320 -19.04 -4.73 2.87
CA SER A 320 -20.08 -4.22 1.96
C SER A 320 -19.55 -3.73 0.61
N TYR A 321 -18.23 -3.52 0.48
CA TYR A 321 -17.59 -3.16 -0.78
C TYR A 321 -17.08 -4.41 -1.51
N LEU A 322 -16.43 -5.32 -0.79
CA LEU A 322 -15.77 -6.49 -1.37
C LEU A 322 -16.74 -7.59 -1.80
N HIS A 323 -17.96 -7.60 -1.26
CA HIS A 323 -19.01 -8.57 -1.56
C HIS A 323 -20.22 -7.98 -2.30
N LYS A 324 -20.03 -6.87 -3.03
CA LYS A 324 -21.08 -6.26 -3.88
C LYS A 324 -21.45 -7.09 -5.10
#